data_AF-A0A6L5HDQ7-F1
#
_entry.id   AF-A0A6L5HDQ7-F1
#
_cell.length_a   1.000
_cell.length_b   1.000
_cell.length_c   1.000
_cell.angle_alpha   90.00
_cell.angle_beta   90.00
_cell.angle_gamma   90.00
#
_symmetry.space_group_name_H-M   'P 1'
#
loop_
_entity.id
_entity.type
_entity.pdbx_description
1 polymer ?
#
loop_
_entity_poly.entity_id
_entity_poly.type
_entity_poly.pdbx_seq_one_letter_code
_entity_poly.pdbx_strand_id
1 'polypeptide(L)'
;MTHSLTVEQLSFLEQAKRDFAKATRVLKNTRTLTATNTFQAYVRVPQTRLVIALHAPGPWADDEEIRAVVADYDGEVYLDESVEGPLSGRKAGGNGKRYAAIFAQRPEVNVVTHVHTPWLGGWASAHQVLPIRYAASQRVTLARELPIYIDRRQPEADFIVQNLEANPHLPAILEANGGATFWGTGIIQVAKLILLIEEGAWFQGLAEGLGGSKEFGPGVLEQQWNMTGLWAEGKKLLENAA
;
A
#
# COMPACT_ATOMS: atom_id res chain seq x y z
N MET A 1 -22.09 -7.93 -23.96
CA MET A 1 -22.23 -6.46 -24.08
C MET A 1 -20.81 -5.90 -24.06
N THR A 2 -20.47 -4.94 -24.91
CA THR A 2 -19.17 -4.25 -24.80
C THR A 2 -19.23 -3.34 -23.59
N HIS A 3 -18.52 -3.72 -22.53
CA HIS A 3 -18.42 -2.93 -21.32
C HIS A 3 -17.56 -1.69 -21.59
N SER A 4 -18.18 -0.51 -21.66
CA SER A 4 -17.47 0.76 -21.90
C SER A 4 -17.43 1.62 -20.64
N LEU A 5 -16.29 2.24 -20.38
CA LEU A 5 -16.12 3.21 -19.28
C LEU A 5 -16.84 4.53 -19.59
N THR A 6 -17.40 5.19 -18.56
CA THR A 6 -17.98 6.54 -18.70
C THR A 6 -16.89 7.61 -18.79
N VAL A 7 -17.26 8.82 -19.19
CA VAL A 7 -16.33 9.97 -19.24
C VAL A 7 -15.73 10.28 -17.87
N GLU A 8 -16.53 10.20 -16.82
CA GLU A 8 -16.10 10.41 -15.43
C GLU A 8 -15.11 9.33 -14.99
N GLN A 9 -15.36 8.07 -15.35
CA GLN A 9 -14.47 6.94 -15.05
C GLN A 9 -13.13 7.09 -15.80
N LEU A 10 -13.15 7.54 -17.05
CA LEU A 10 -11.94 7.85 -17.82
C LEU A 10 -11.16 9.03 -17.23
N SER A 11 -11.85 10.09 -16.78
CA SER A 11 -11.19 11.22 -16.10
C SER A 11 -10.52 10.79 -14.79
N PHE A 12 -11.20 9.94 -14.01
CA PHE A 12 -10.66 9.36 -12.78
C PHE A 12 -9.45 8.45 -13.05
N LEU A 13 -9.53 7.62 -14.09
CA LEU A 13 -8.42 6.78 -14.56
C LEU A 13 -7.18 7.62 -14.89
N GLU A 14 -7.36 8.69 -15.67
CA GLU A 14 -6.25 9.58 -16.06
C GLU A 14 -5.63 10.29 -14.86
N GLN A 15 -6.44 10.67 -13.87
CA GLN A 15 -5.90 11.20 -12.60
C GLN A 15 -5.11 10.15 -11.83
N ALA A 16 -5.62 8.92 -11.73
CA ALA A 16 -4.92 7.81 -11.07
C ALA A 16 -3.57 7.51 -11.74
N LYS A 17 -3.53 7.49 -13.08
CA LYS A 17 -2.28 7.32 -13.86
C LYS A 17 -1.27 8.43 -13.56
N ARG A 18 -1.70 9.71 -13.54
CA ARG A 18 -0.81 10.84 -13.18
C ARG A 18 -0.24 10.74 -11.78
N ASP A 19 -1.08 10.40 -10.80
CA ASP A 19 -0.65 10.26 -9.41
C ASP A 19 0.30 9.07 -9.23
N PHE A 20 0.03 7.95 -9.89
CA PHE A 20 0.88 6.78 -9.88
C PHE A 20 2.22 7.02 -10.56
N ALA A 21 2.24 7.72 -11.71
CA ALA A 21 3.47 8.12 -12.38
C ALA A 21 4.35 9.00 -11.48
N LYS A 22 3.73 9.98 -10.79
CA LYS A 22 4.41 10.83 -9.81
C LYS A 22 4.96 10.02 -8.63
N ALA A 23 4.15 9.14 -8.05
CA ALA A 23 4.56 8.27 -6.94
C ALA A 23 5.74 7.37 -7.34
N THR A 24 5.64 6.67 -8.48
CA THR A 24 6.68 5.81 -9.03
C THR A 24 8.00 6.57 -9.21
N ARG A 25 7.95 7.74 -9.86
CA ARG A 25 9.13 8.58 -10.08
C ARG A 25 9.77 9.00 -8.75
N VAL A 26 8.98 9.43 -7.77
CA VAL A 26 9.50 9.83 -6.46
C VAL A 26 10.15 8.65 -5.76
N LEU A 27 9.44 7.53 -5.61
CA LEU A 27 9.93 6.34 -4.89
C LEU A 27 11.17 5.73 -5.57
N LYS A 28 11.28 5.80 -6.90
CA LYS A 28 12.49 5.41 -7.66
C LYS A 28 13.64 6.37 -7.36
N ASN A 29 13.41 7.68 -7.46
CA ASN A 29 14.45 8.71 -7.29
C ASN A 29 14.98 8.79 -5.84
N THR A 30 14.15 8.50 -4.85
CA THR A 30 14.55 8.40 -3.44
C THR A 30 15.16 7.05 -3.08
N ARG A 31 15.29 6.13 -4.04
CA ARG A 31 15.76 4.74 -3.83
C ARG A 31 14.95 3.97 -2.79
N THR A 32 13.68 4.33 -2.64
CA THR A 32 12.72 3.62 -1.80
C THR A 32 12.33 2.30 -2.45
N LEU A 33 12.19 2.26 -3.78
CA LEU A 33 12.01 1.01 -4.51
C LEU A 33 13.32 0.23 -4.63
N THR A 34 13.22 -1.09 -4.59
CA THR A 34 14.30 -1.99 -5.03
C THR A 34 14.56 -1.85 -6.53
N ALA A 35 15.70 -2.36 -7.00
CA ALA A 35 16.12 -2.28 -8.40
C ALA A 35 15.15 -2.92 -9.42
N THR A 36 14.24 -3.78 -8.96
CA THR A 36 13.20 -4.39 -9.82
C THR A 36 12.03 -3.44 -10.12
N ASN A 37 11.98 -2.26 -9.49
CA ASN A 37 10.88 -1.29 -9.57
C ASN A 37 9.50 -1.88 -9.23
N THR A 38 9.43 -2.93 -8.39
CA THR A 38 8.14 -3.52 -8.01
C THR A 38 7.31 -2.53 -7.19
N PHE A 39 6.33 -1.92 -7.85
CA PHE A 39 5.31 -1.07 -7.26
C PHE A 39 4.03 -1.22 -8.06
N GLN A 40 2.93 -1.53 -7.39
CA GLN A 40 1.61 -1.74 -8.00
C GLN A 40 0.58 -0.98 -7.18
N ALA A 41 -0.42 -0.41 -7.82
CA ALA A 41 -1.56 0.22 -7.15
C ALA A 41 -2.87 -0.31 -7.74
N TYR A 42 -3.79 -0.65 -6.84
CA TYR A 42 -5.15 -1.07 -7.13
C TYR A 42 -6.07 -0.02 -6.54
N VAL A 43 -6.81 0.69 -7.38
CA VAL A 43 -7.61 1.85 -6.99
C VAL A 43 -9.06 1.53 -7.23
N ARG A 44 -9.88 1.64 -6.19
CA ARG A 44 -11.33 1.52 -6.30
C ARG A 44 -11.86 2.72 -7.10
N VAL A 45 -12.67 2.45 -8.12
CA VAL A 45 -13.45 3.49 -8.79
C VAL A 45 -14.68 3.82 -7.92
N PRO A 46 -14.88 5.10 -7.52
CA PRO A 46 -15.95 5.49 -6.61
C PRO A 46 -17.32 4.96 -7.03
N GLN A 47 -18.10 4.46 -6.05
CA GLN A 47 -19.50 4.02 -6.24
C GLN A 47 -19.69 2.88 -7.27
N THR A 48 -18.62 2.15 -7.59
CA THR A 48 -18.67 0.99 -8.50
C THR A 48 -17.93 -0.21 -7.91
N ARG A 49 -18.00 -1.34 -8.63
CA ARG A 49 -17.18 -2.53 -8.38
C ARG A 49 -15.92 -2.56 -9.26
N LEU A 50 -15.57 -1.46 -9.92
CA LEU A 50 -14.40 -1.40 -10.79
C LEU A 50 -13.13 -1.09 -9.98
N VAL A 51 -12.03 -1.70 -10.41
CA VAL A 51 -10.69 -1.48 -9.91
C VAL A 51 -9.81 -1.06 -11.08
N ILE A 52 -9.08 0.03 -10.92
CA ILE A 52 -7.98 0.42 -11.79
C ILE A 52 -6.70 -0.20 -11.21
N ALA A 53 -6.03 -1.06 -11.96
CA ALA A 53 -4.72 -1.59 -11.61
C ALA A 53 -3.63 -0.89 -12.44
N LEU A 54 -2.61 -0.39 -11.75
CA LEU A 54 -1.46 0.31 -12.29
C LEU A 54 -0.19 -0.40 -11.81
N HIS A 55 0.74 -0.61 -12.73
CA HIS A 55 2.00 -1.30 -12.46
C HIS A 55 3.16 -0.41 -12.90
N ALA A 56 4.17 -0.28 -12.05
CA ALA A 56 5.38 0.45 -12.43
C ALA A 56 6.14 -0.35 -13.51
N PRO A 57 6.68 0.33 -14.54
CA PRO A 57 7.48 -0.32 -15.56
C PRO A 57 8.75 -0.91 -14.95
N GLY A 58 9.09 -2.12 -15.39
CA GLY A 58 10.32 -2.78 -14.98
C GLY A 58 11.56 -2.03 -15.47
N PRO A 59 12.74 -2.25 -14.85
CA PRO A 59 13.98 -1.55 -15.21
C PRO A 59 14.48 -1.86 -16.63
N TRP A 60 13.92 -2.86 -17.31
CA TRP A 60 14.26 -3.28 -18.66
C TRP A 60 13.21 -2.87 -19.71
N ALA A 61 12.19 -2.10 -19.32
CA ALA A 61 11.16 -1.69 -20.26
C ALA A 61 11.71 -0.67 -21.26
N ASP A 62 11.39 -0.85 -22.55
CA ASP A 62 11.78 0.07 -23.62
C ASP A 62 11.06 1.42 -23.48
N ASP A 63 9.85 1.41 -22.92
CA ASP A 63 9.08 2.58 -22.54
C ASP A 63 8.67 2.52 -21.06
N GLU A 64 8.66 3.68 -20.39
CA GLU A 64 8.22 3.81 -19.00
C GLU A 64 6.77 4.33 -18.89
N GLU A 65 5.93 4.11 -19.91
CA GLU A 65 4.54 4.55 -19.88
C GLU A 65 3.74 3.76 -18.82
N ILE A 66 2.96 4.49 -18.01
CA ILE A 66 2.04 3.86 -17.07
C ILE A 66 0.80 3.40 -17.82
N ARG A 67 0.64 2.08 -17.93
CA ARG A 67 -0.52 1.42 -18.53
C ARG A 67 -1.45 0.89 -17.44
N ALA A 68 -2.75 1.01 -17.70
CA ALA A 68 -3.80 0.60 -16.79
C ALA A 68 -4.58 -0.62 -17.28
N VAL A 69 -5.05 -1.39 -16.30
CA VAL A 69 -6.12 -2.37 -16.47
C VAL A 69 -7.31 -1.91 -15.64
N VAL A 70 -8.51 -1.93 -16.20
CA VAL A 70 -9.75 -1.73 -15.44
C VAL A 70 -10.55 -3.02 -15.47
N ALA A 71 -10.82 -3.59 -14.30
CA ALA A 71 -11.59 -4.81 -14.16
C ALA A 71 -12.51 -4.73 -12.93
N ASP A 72 -13.60 -5.50 -12.95
CA ASP A 72 -14.49 -5.60 -11.80
C ASP A 72 -14.06 -6.70 -10.81
N TYR A 73 -14.76 -6.78 -9.68
CA TYR A 73 -14.49 -7.77 -8.63
C TYR A 73 -14.74 -9.22 -9.08
N ASP A 74 -15.49 -9.44 -10.16
CA ASP A 74 -15.80 -10.75 -10.73
C ASP A 74 -14.79 -11.13 -11.85
N GLY A 75 -13.89 -10.20 -12.18
CA GLY A 75 -12.77 -10.36 -13.11
C GLY A 75 -13.13 -10.04 -14.55
N GLU A 76 -14.26 -9.39 -14.81
CA GLU A 76 -14.57 -8.88 -16.14
C GLU A 76 -13.69 -7.67 -16.44
N VAL A 77 -13.06 -7.66 -17.61
CA VAL A 77 -12.09 -6.63 -18.02
C VAL A 77 -12.77 -5.60 -18.91
N TYR A 78 -12.72 -4.34 -18.47
CA TYR A 78 -13.32 -3.18 -19.12
C TYR A 78 -12.30 -2.38 -19.94
N LEU A 79 -11.03 -2.44 -19.53
CA LEU A 79 -9.90 -1.80 -20.23
C LEU A 79 -8.61 -2.57 -19.95
N ASP A 80 -7.75 -2.68 -20.95
CA ASP A 80 -6.36 -3.10 -20.82
C ASP A 80 -5.53 -2.32 -21.85
N GLU A 81 -4.77 -1.33 -21.40
CA GLU A 81 -3.98 -0.44 -22.27
C GLU A 81 -2.72 -1.11 -22.83
N SER A 82 -2.40 -2.34 -22.42
CA SER A 82 -1.19 -3.05 -22.85
C SER A 82 -1.36 -3.92 -24.10
N VAL A 83 -2.58 -3.96 -24.64
CA VAL A 83 -2.98 -4.97 -25.63
C VAL A 83 -4.04 -4.43 -26.58
N GLU A 84 -4.04 -4.99 -27.79
CA GLU A 84 -5.12 -4.79 -28.75
C GLU A 84 -6.09 -6.00 -28.75
N GLY A 85 -7.31 -5.78 -29.25
CA GLY A 85 -8.30 -6.84 -29.48
C GLY A 85 -9.24 -7.17 -28.30
N PRO A 86 -9.98 -8.30 -28.37
CA PRO A 86 -11.06 -8.62 -27.41
C PRO A 86 -10.58 -8.84 -25.98
N LEU A 87 -11.32 -8.37 -24.97
CA LEU A 87 -10.93 -8.42 -23.54
C LEU A 87 -11.41 -9.66 -22.78
N SER A 88 -12.35 -10.43 -23.34
CA SER A 88 -12.98 -11.58 -22.68
C SER A 88 -11.99 -12.70 -22.31
N GLY A 89 -12.11 -13.26 -21.10
CA GLY A 89 -11.32 -14.43 -20.65
C GLY A 89 -9.85 -14.14 -20.35
N ARG A 90 -9.46 -12.86 -20.28
CA ARG A 90 -8.06 -12.47 -20.02
C ARG A 90 -7.65 -12.67 -18.56
N LYS A 91 -6.40 -13.07 -18.36
CA LYS A 91 -5.77 -13.15 -17.02
C LYS A 91 -5.75 -11.80 -16.30
N ALA A 92 -5.81 -10.70 -17.04
CA ALA A 92 -5.90 -9.33 -16.53
C ALA A 92 -7.08 -9.12 -15.56
N GLY A 93 -8.16 -9.93 -15.66
CA GLY A 93 -9.27 -9.93 -14.71
C GLY A 93 -8.86 -10.25 -13.26
N GLY A 94 -7.74 -10.93 -13.06
CA GLY A 94 -7.16 -11.13 -11.72
C GLY A 94 -6.85 -9.82 -10.98
N ASN A 95 -6.63 -8.71 -11.72
CA ASN A 95 -6.40 -7.40 -11.13
C ASN A 95 -7.62 -6.87 -10.37
N GLY A 96 -8.83 -7.15 -10.86
CA GLY A 96 -10.07 -6.75 -10.18
C GLY A 96 -10.38 -7.62 -8.95
N LYS A 97 -9.93 -8.88 -8.95
CA LYS A 97 -10.18 -9.85 -7.88
C LYS A 97 -9.25 -9.69 -6.68
N ARG A 98 -7.97 -9.39 -6.90
CA ARG A 98 -6.90 -9.51 -5.89
C ARG A 98 -7.25 -8.88 -4.53
N TYR A 99 -7.81 -7.67 -4.55
CA TYR A 99 -8.18 -6.91 -3.34
C TYR A 99 -9.68 -6.59 -3.25
N ALA A 100 -10.52 -7.28 -4.03
CA ALA A 100 -11.96 -7.05 -4.04
C ALA A 100 -12.59 -7.21 -2.64
N ALA A 101 -12.15 -8.21 -1.86
CA ALA A 101 -12.65 -8.45 -0.50
C ALA A 101 -12.34 -7.29 0.46
N ILE A 102 -11.15 -6.69 0.36
CA ILE A 102 -10.78 -5.50 1.14
C ILE A 102 -11.72 -4.35 0.74
N PHE A 103 -11.87 -4.09 -0.56
CA PHE A 103 -12.72 -3.00 -1.00
C PHE A 103 -14.19 -3.19 -0.60
N ALA A 104 -14.71 -4.42 -0.70
CA ALA A 104 -16.09 -4.71 -0.30
C ALA A 104 -16.33 -4.49 1.21
N GLN A 105 -15.36 -4.83 2.07
CA GLN A 105 -15.53 -4.84 3.53
C GLN A 105 -15.02 -3.57 4.23
N ARG A 106 -14.13 -2.82 3.58
CA ARG A 106 -13.49 -1.60 4.13
C ARG A 106 -13.76 -0.42 3.19
N PRO A 107 -14.93 0.26 3.29
CA PRO A 107 -15.30 1.36 2.42
C PRO A 107 -14.35 2.57 2.52
N GLU A 108 -13.61 2.71 3.61
CA GLU A 108 -12.58 3.72 3.85
C GLU A 108 -11.29 3.49 3.04
N VAL A 109 -11.07 2.26 2.54
CA VAL A 109 -9.90 1.91 1.73
C VAL A 109 -10.21 2.14 0.25
N ASN A 110 -9.54 3.12 -0.36
CA ASN A 110 -9.70 3.45 -1.78
C ASN A 110 -8.54 2.96 -2.65
N VAL A 111 -7.38 2.74 -2.04
CA VAL A 111 -6.19 2.21 -2.73
C VAL A 111 -5.54 1.13 -1.89
N VAL A 112 -5.10 0.07 -2.56
CA VAL A 112 -4.18 -0.94 -2.02
C VAL A 112 -2.97 -1.01 -2.94
N THR A 113 -1.77 -0.98 -2.39
CA THR A 113 -0.52 -1.04 -3.16
C THR A 113 0.34 -2.20 -2.71
N HIS A 114 1.02 -2.84 -3.65
CA HIS A 114 2.11 -3.78 -3.35
C HIS A 114 3.44 -3.13 -3.71
N VAL A 115 4.46 -3.22 -2.84
CA VAL A 115 5.76 -2.59 -3.06
C VAL A 115 6.92 -3.45 -2.55
N HIS A 116 8.02 -3.49 -3.29
CA HIS A 116 9.29 -4.04 -2.80
C HIS A 116 10.27 -2.92 -2.51
N THR A 117 10.57 -2.73 -1.24
CA THR A 117 11.59 -1.78 -0.75
C THR A 117 12.73 -2.54 -0.05
N PRO A 118 13.97 -2.02 -0.05
CA PRO A 118 15.12 -2.74 0.50
C PRO A 118 14.95 -3.15 1.97
N TRP A 119 14.52 -2.23 2.84
CA TRP A 119 14.51 -2.46 4.28
C TRP A 119 13.25 -3.16 4.74
N LEU A 120 12.06 -2.79 4.26
CA LEU A 120 10.86 -3.58 4.53
C LEU A 120 10.99 -5.01 3.98
N GLY A 121 11.64 -5.19 2.82
CA GLY A 121 11.99 -6.52 2.31
C GLY A 121 12.92 -7.29 3.25
N GLY A 122 13.87 -6.62 3.89
CA GLY A 122 14.73 -7.19 4.93
C GLY A 122 13.94 -7.66 6.15
N TRP A 123 13.08 -6.80 6.71
CA TRP A 123 12.19 -7.14 7.84
C TRP A 123 11.24 -8.29 7.48
N ALA A 124 10.65 -8.24 6.28
CA ALA A 124 9.77 -9.27 5.77
C ALA A 124 10.50 -10.61 5.57
N SER A 125 11.77 -10.58 5.17
CA SER A 125 12.62 -11.79 5.04
C SER A 125 13.05 -12.35 6.40
N ALA A 126 13.12 -11.51 7.43
CA ALA A 126 13.35 -11.94 8.81
C ALA A 126 12.09 -12.51 9.50
N HIS A 127 10.93 -12.44 8.83
CA HIS A 127 9.63 -12.89 9.34
C HIS A 127 9.30 -12.22 10.69
N GLN A 128 9.71 -10.96 10.86
CA GLN A 128 9.45 -10.17 12.05
C GLN A 128 8.35 -9.14 11.75
N VAL A 129 7.56 -8.80 12.79
CA VAL A 129 6.77 -7.57 12.77
C VAL A 129 7.71 -6.36 12.71
N LEU A 130 7.26 -5.26 12.09
CA LEU A 130 8.00 -4.00 12.14
C LEU A 130 7.43 -3.10 13.24
N PRO A 131 8.12 -2.91 14.38
CA PRO A 131 7.74 -1.85 15.30
C PRO A 131 7.97 -0.48 14.63
N ILE A 132 7.09 0.49 14.89
CA ILE A 132 7.22 1.86 14.37
C ILE A 132 7.81 2.74 15.46
N ARG A 133 9.15 2.81 15.50
CA ARG A 133 9.90 3.64 16.47
C ARG A 133 10.60 4.84 15.84
N TYR A 134 10.44 5.03 14.52
CA TYR A 134 10.91 6.25 13.87
C TYR A 134 9.86 7.36 13.97
N ALA A 135 10.24 8.49 14.56
CA ALA A 135 9.31 9.57 14.90
C ALA A 135 8.54 10.10 13.68
N ALA A 136 9.20 10.23 12.52
CA ALA A 136 8.54 10.73 11.31
C ALA A 136 7.51 9.75 10.75
N SER A 137 7.78 8.44 10.80
CA SER A 137 6.79 7.42 10.47
C SER A 137 5.63 7.43 11.46
N GLN A 138 5.93 7.50 12.77
CA GLN A 138 4.89 7.46 13.81
C GLN A 138 3.97 8.67 13.77
N ARG A 139 4.49 9.82 13.34
CA ARG A 139 3.72 11.07 13.23
C ARG A 139 2.47 10.93 12.37
N VAL A 140 2.47 10.03 11.38
CA VAL A 140 1.42 9.92 10.36
C VAL A 140 0.54 8.69 10.50
N THR A 141 0.69 7.90 11.58
CA THR A 141 -0.17 6.75 11.86
C THR A 141 -0.32 6.53 13.36
N LEU A 142 -1.47 5.97 13.75
CA LEU A 142 -1.71 5.51 15.11
C LEU A 142 -1.25 4.06 15.32
N ALA A 143 -0.98 3.31 14.25
CA ALA A 143 -0.37 2.00 14.36
C ALA A 143 0.99 2.10 15.07
N ARG A 144 1.27 1.15 15.96
CA ARG A 144 2.56 1.03 16.67
C ARG A 144 3.48 0.01 16.03
N GLU A 145 2.93 -0.89 15.22
CA GLU A 145 3.68 -1.91 14.48
C GLU A 145 2.95 -2.30 13.19
N LEU A 146 3.66 -2.95 12.27
CA LEU A 146 3.10 -3.59 11.08
C LEU A 146 3.19 -5.12 11.21
N PRO A 147 2.06 -5.84 11.04
CA PRO A 147 2.04 -7.29 11.13
C PRO A 147 2.72 -7.93 9.90
N ILE A 148 3.15 -9.18 10.07
CA ILE A 148 3.80 -9.98 9.02
C ILE A 148 2.87 -11.09 8.54
N TYR A 149 2.64 -11.14 7.23
CA TYR A 149 1.86 -12.18 6.57
C TYR A 149 2.78 -13.32 6.11
N ILE A 150 2.70 -14.46 6.80
CA ILE A 150 3.58 -15.63 6.60
C ILE A 150 2.83 -16.80 5.93
N ASP A 151 1.65 -17.17 6.44
CA ASP A 151 0.92 -18.36 5.98
C ASP A 151 0.13 -18.08 4.69
N ARG A 152 0.72 -18.43 3.55
CA ARG A 152 0.12 -18.23 2.22
C ARG A 152 -1.07 -19.15 1.90
N ARG A 153 -1.49 -20.03 2.81
CA ARG A 153 -2.73 -20.82 2.66
C ARG A 153 -3.98 -19.97 2.94
N GLN A 154 -3.85 -18.97 3.81
CA GLN A 154 -4.85 -17.94 3.98
C GLN A 154 -4.81 -17.01 2.74
N PRO A 155 -5.94 -16.50 2.24
CA PRO A 155 -5.90 -15.42 1.27
C PRO A 155 -5.36 -14.12 1.89
N GLU A 156 -4.44 -13.45 1.21
CA GLU A 156 -3.84 -12.19 1.67
C GLU A 156 -4.89 -11.12 2.05
N ALA A 157 -5.93 -10.98 1.22
CA ALA A 157 -7.01 -10.03 1.48
C ALA A 157 -7.73 -10.33 2.80
N ASP A 158 -7.91 -11.61 3.15
CA ASP A 158 -8.55 -12.01 4.40
C ASP A 158 -7.65 -11.69 5.60
N PHE A 159 -6.33 -11.91 5.47
CA PHE A 159 -5.37 -11.51 6.50
C PHE A 159 -5.41 -10.00 6.75
N ILE A 160 -5.44 -9.19 5.69
CA ILE A 160 -5.54 -7.73 5.80
C ILE A 160 -6.87 -7.33 6.47
N VAL A 161 -7.99 -7.89 6.04
CA VAL A 161 -9.31 -7.58 6.60
C VAL A 161 -9.36 -7.90 8.09
N GLN A 162 -8.86 -9.06 8.52
CA GLN A 162 -8.81 -9.47 9.93
C GLN A 162 -7.93 -8.54 10.78
N ASN A 163 -6.76 -8.15 10.26
CA ASN A 163 -5.88 -7.22 10.96
C ASN A 163 -6.53 -5.82 11.09
N LEU A 164 -7.26 -5.37 10.08
CA LEU A 164 -8.03 -4.13 10.15
C LEU A 164 -9.21 -4.18 11.12
N GLU A 165 -9.80 -5.35 11.40
CA GLU A 165 -10.80 -5.52 12.47
C GLU A 165 -10.18 -5.31 13.84
N ALA A 166 -9.00 -5.89 14.04
CA ALA A 166 -8.28 -5.79 15.30
C ALA A 166 -7.71 -4.38 15.53
N ASN A 167 -7.22 -3.74 14.47
CA ASN A 167 -6.66 -2.40 14.52
C ASN A 167 -7.00 -1.61 13.24
N PRO A 168 -8.04 -0.75 13.27
CA PRO A 168 -8.46 0.02 12.10
C PRO A 168 -7.44 1.09 11.66
N HIS A 169 -6.39 1.33 12.45
CA HIS A 169 -5.33 2.30 12.13
C HIS A 169 -4.14 1.70 11.39
N LEU A 170 -4.12 0.37 11.19
CA LEU A 170 -3.07 -0.28 10.42
C LEU A 170 -3.06 0.29 9.00
N PRO A 171 -1.90 0.73 8.49
CA PRO A 171 -1.83 1.22 7.12
C PRO A 171 -1.16 0.23 6.15
N ALA A 172 -0.60 -0.86 6.67
CA ALA A 172 0.19 -1.79 5.90
C ALA A 172 0.37 -3.13 6.61
N ILE A 173 0.79 -4.13 5.84
CA ILE A 173 1.37 -5.39 6.30
C ILE A 173 2.73 -5.59 5.63
N LEU A 174 3.61 -6.35 6.28
CA LEU A 174 4.75 -6.98 5.62
C LEU A 174 4.32 -8.31 5.01
N GLU A 175 4.95 -8.69 3.90
CA GLU A 175 4.70 -9.96 3.23
C GLU A 175 5.96 -10.83 3.24
N ALA A 176 5.92 -11.95 3.97
CA ALA A 176 7.11 -12.77 4.19
C ALA A 176 7.81 -13.16 2.89
N ASN A 177 9.14 -12.95 2.88
CA ASN A 177 10.05 -13.16 1.73
C ASN A 177 9.74 -12.32 0.48
N GLY A 178 8.95 -11.25 0.61
CA GLY A 178 8.57 -10.37 -0.49
C GLY A 178 8.85 -8.91 -0.15
N GLY A 179 7.77 -8.13 -0.03
CA GLY A 179 7.83 -6.72 0.31
C GLY A 179 6.76 -6.35 1.32
N ALA A 180 5.97 -5.34 1.00
CA ALA A 180 4.91 -4.86 1.85
C ALA A 180 3.69 -4.44 1.03
N THR A 181 2.52 -4.64 1.62
CA THR A 181 1.25 -4.18 1.07
C THR A 181 0.72 -3.03 1.94
N PHE A 182 0.46 -1.88 1.34
CA PHE A 182 -0.05 -0.67 1.99
C PHE A 182 -1.45 -0.34 1.48
N TRP A 183 -2.22 0.41 2.26
CA TRP A 183 -3.53 0.90 1.84
C TRP A 183 -3.85 2.28 2.40
N GLY A 184 -4.84 2.92 1.81
CA GLY A 184 -5.27 4.25 2.23
C GLY A 184 -6.33 4.86 1.32
N THR A 185 -6.44 6.18 1.36
CA THR A 185 -7.50 6.93 0.66
C THR A 185 -7.07 7.42 -0.72
N GLY A 186 -5.77 7.42 -1.03
CA GLY A 186 -5.27 7.81 -2.35
C GLY A 186 -3.78 7.50 -2.57
N ILE A 187 -3.39 7.38 -3.85
CA ILE A 187 -2.04 6.93 -4.27
C ILE A 187 -0.93 7.79 -3.66
N ILE A 188 -1.05 9.11 -3.74
CA ILE A 188 -0.01 10.03 -3.23
C ILE A 188 0.14 9.94 -1.71
N GLN A 189 -0.96 9.75 -0.99
CA GLN A 189 -0.93 9.60 0.46
C GLN A 189 -0.24 8.29 0.86
N VAL A 190 -0.59 7.18 0.21
CA VAL A 190 0.07 5.88 0.43
C VAL A 190 1.55 5.92 0.03
N ALA A 191 1.91 6.53 -1.10
CA ALA A 191 3.31 6.64 -1.53
C ALA A 191 4.18 7.42 -0.52
N LYS A 192 3.65 8.50 0.07
CA LYS A 192 4.35 9.22 1.15
C LYS A 192 4.55 8.34 2.39
N LEU A 193 3.57 7.50 2.71
CA LEU A 193 3.66 6.60 3.84
C LEU A 193 4.68 5.48 3.60
N ILE A 194 4.71 4.90 2.39
CA ILE A 194 5.74 3.93 1.97
C ILE A 194 7.13 4.53 2.19
N LEU A 195 7.36 5.77 1.72
CA LEU A 195 8.64 6.46 1.89
C LEU A 195 9.02 6.59 3.38
N LEU A 196 8.12 7.08 4.22
CA LEU A 196 8.38 7.30 5.65
C LEU A 196 8.60 5.99 6.42
N ILE A 197 7.84 4.94 6.08
CA ILE A 197 7.92 3.65 6.76
C ILE A 197 9.18 2.88 6.32
N GLU A 198 9.55 2.95 5.04
CA GLU A 198 10.83 2.41 4.56
C GLU A 198 12.03 3.11 5.24
N GLU A 199 12.00 4.44 5.35
CA GLU A 199 13.05 5.19 6.07
C GLU A 199 13.12 4.78 7.55
N GLY A 200 11.97 4.56 8.19
CA GLY A 200 11.91 4.03 9.54
C GLY A 200 12.47 2.61 9.65
N ALA A 201 12.14 1.73 8.70
CA ALA A 201 12.68 0.38 8.63
C ALA A 201 14.21 0.38 8.44
N TRP A 202 14.73 1.32 7.65
CA TRP A 202 16.16 1.54 7.46
C TRP A 202 16.88 1.90 8.76
N PHE A 203 16.43 2.96 9.44
CA PHE A 203 17.08 3.38 10.69
C PHE A 203 17.00 2.30 11.77
N GLN A 204 15.87 1.60 11.85
CA GLN A 204 15.71 0.52 12.83
C GLN A 204 16.59 -0.69 12.50
N GLY A 205 16.70 -1.07 11.23
CA GLY A 205 17.61 -2.13 10.80
C GLY A 205 19.08 -1.79 11.08
N LEU A 206 19.50 -0.54 10.86
CA LEU A 206 20.84 -0.07 11.25
C LEU A 206 21.06 -0.09 12.77
N ALA A 207 20.03 0.25 13.54
CA ALA A 207 20.11 0.30 15.00
C ALA A 207 20.30 -1.08 15.65
N GLU A 208 19.95 -2.19 14.99
CA GLU A 208 20.17 -3.54 15.51
C GLU A 208 21.64 -3.80 15.86
N GLY A 209 22.57 -3.33 15.03
CA GLY A 209 24.01 -3.41 15.32
C GLY A 209 24.50 -2.52 16.48
N LEU A 210 23.66 -1.57 16.92
CA LEU A 210 23.94 -0.59 17.98
C LEU A 210 23.18 -0.91 19.29
N GLY A 211 22.58 -2.10 19.40
CA GLY A 211 21.80 -2.53 20.57
C GLY A 211 20.28 -2.41 20.39
N GLY A 212 19.81 -2.29 19.15
CA GLY A 212 18.40 -2.29 18.76
C GLY A 212 17.72 -0.93 18.88
N SER A 213 16.75 -0.67 18.00
CA SER A 213 15.92 0.53 18.08
C SER A 213 15.12 0.57 19.39
N LYS A 214 15.10 1.71 20.08
CA LYS A 214 14.43 1.87 21.39
C LYS A 214 13.04 2.49 21.25
N GLU A 215 12.23 2.21 22.26
CA GLU A 215 10.90 2.80 22.38
C GLU A 215 10.98 4.32 22.56
N PHE A 216 9.89 5.01 22.23
CA PHE A 216 9.80 6.45 22.41
C PHE A 216 9.91 6.85 23.88
N GLY A 217 10.71 7.90 24.14
CA GLY A 217 10.76 8.53 25.45
C GLY A 217 9.43 9.19 25.83
N PRO A 218 9.22 9.49 27.13
CA PRO A 218 8.02 10.18 27.60
C PRO A 218 7.74 11.47 26.80
N GLY A 219 6.48 11.66 26.39
CA GLY A 219 6.03 12.85 25.66
C GLY A 219 6.30 12.86 24.15
N VAL A 220 7.11 11.94 23.62
CA VAL A 220 7.42 11.94 22.17
C VAL A 220 6.19 11.62 21.32
N LEU A 221 5.37 10.63 21.70
CA LEU A 221 4.13 10.32 20.98
C LEU A 221 3.15 11.50 20.98
N GLU A 222 2.99 12.16 22.13
CA GLU A 222 2.17 13.37 22.24
C GLU A 222 2.67 14.47 21.31
N GLN A 223 3.98 14.73 21.33
CA GLN A 223 4.58 15.73 20.44
C GLN A 223 4.34 15.38 18.97
N GLN A 224 4.62 14.14 18.54
CA GLN A 224 4.49 13.76 17.14
C GLN A 224 3.03 13.81 16.69
N TRP A 225 2.10 13.24 17.45
CA TRP A 225 0.70 13.21 17.06
C TRP A 225 0.00 14.57 17.15
N ASN A 226 0.47 15.51 17.98
CA ASN A 226 -0.02 16.89 17.94
C ASN A 226 0.31 17.59 16.61
N MET A 227 1.42 17.25 15.96
CA MET A 227 1.82 17.86 14.68
C MET A 227 0.87 17.49 13.52
N THR A 228 0.10 16.41 13.67
CA THR A 228 -0.80 15.88 12.64
C THR A 228 -2.26 15.79 13.10
N GLY A 229 -2.55 16.30 14.31
CA GLY A 229 -3.90 16.26 14.88
C GLY A 229 -4.36 14.88 15.38
N LEU A 230 -3.46 13.89 15.46
CA LEU A 230 -3.76 12.53 15.90
C LEU A 230 -3.79 12.37 17.44
N TRP A 231 -3.36 13.38 18.20
CA TRP A 231 -3.16 13.22 19.65
C TRP A 231 -4.42 12.82 20.41
N ALA A 232 -5.57 13.44 20.11
CA ALA A 232 -6.80 13.16 20.83
C ALA A 232 -7.25 11.69 20.73
N GLU A 233 -7.03 11.08 19.56
CA GLU A 233 -7.33 9.67 19.31
C GLU A 233 -6.23 8.76 19.84
N GLY A 234 -4.97 9.09 19.56
CA GLY A 234 -3.82 8.34 20.04
C GLY A 234 -3.74 8.25 21.56
N LYS A 235 -4.11 9.32 22.29
CA LYS A 235 -4.19 9.31 23.75
C LYS A 235 -5.19 8.26 24.25
N LYS A 236 -6.39 8.18 23.66
CA LYS A 236 -7.40 7.16 24.02
C LYS A 236 -6.87 5.75 23.79
N LEU A 237 -6.15 5.52 22.68
CA LEU A 237 -5.53 4.23 22.40
C LEU A 237 -4.50 3.83 23.45
N LEU A 238 -3.63 4.78 23.84
CA LEU A 238 -2.62 4.55 24.87
C LEU A 238 -3.25 4.27 26.25
N GLU A 239 -4.32 4.99 26.60
CA GLU A 239 -5.05 4.80 27.87
C GLU A 239 -5.78 3.45 27.92
N ASN A 240 -6.28 2.95 26.79
CA ASN A 240 -6.96 1.65 26.72
C ASN A 240 -6.00 0.45 26.69
N ALA A 241 -4.72 0.67 26.40
CA ALA A 241 -3.69 -0.36 26.32
C ALA A 241 -2.89 -0.55 27.63
N ALA A 242 -3.08 0.35 28.60
CA ALA A 242 -2.44 0.35 29.92
C ALA A 242 -3.28 -0.39 30.97
#